data_AF-T1EB64-F1
#
_entry.id   AF-T1EB64-F1
#
_cell.length_a   1.000
_cell.length_b   1.000
_cell.length_c   1.000
_cell.angle_alpha   90.00
_cell.angle_beta   90.00
_cell.angle_gamma   90.00
#
_symmetry.space_group_name_H-M   'P 1'
#
loop_
_entity.id
_entity.type
_entity.pdbx_description
1 polymer ?
#
loop_
_entity_poly.entity_id
_entity_poly.type
_entity_poly.pdbx_seq_one_letter_code
_entity_poly.pdbx_strand_id
1 'polypeptide(L)'
;DITSYVTAVVKAILNLSCNKAIIKRADLVNIALKGNGRLIGRVLQEAIVELKDIYGYELIEVEKNKTMILCSTLPCGSMDELNDADRRRYIFLYLILGYIFMKNGSVPETIVWEFLETLSIEEQQEHNYFGDVKKMYDSFFKQLYLARTKQVLEGLNDDVMLISWGVRSKHEVSKKEFWKAFSKVMNRNPVDFKTQYIEANEHDHVEDD
;
A
#
# COMPACT_ATOMS: atom_id res chain seq x y z
N ASP A 1 17.85 -16.80 -25.59
CA ASP A 1 18.27 -15.40 -25.42
C ASP A 1 17.76 -14.93 -24.06
N ILE A 2 18.61 -14.31 -23.25
CA ILE A 2 18.23 -13.88 -21.90
C ILE A 2 17.31 -12.66 -21.96
N THR A 3 17.51 -11.77 -22.93
CA THR A 3 16.74 -10.54 -23.12
C THR A 3 15.26 -10.84 -23.35
N SER A 4 14.93 -11.85 -24.16
CA SER A 4 13.52 -12.21 -24.38
C SER A 4 12.82 -12.73 -23.11
N TYR A 5 13.56 -13.40 -22.22
CA TYR A 5 13.04 -13.82 -20.92
C TYR A 5 12.84 -12.64 -19.98
N VAL A 6 13.73 -11.64 -19.99
CA VAL A 6 13.57 -10.40 -19.20
C VAL A 6 12.28 -9.70 -19.59
N THR A 7 12.08 -9.42 -20.88
CA THR A 7 10.86 -8.79 -21.38
C THR A 7 9.60 -9.61 -21.03
N ALA A 8 9.67 -10.94 -21.11
CA ALA A 8 8.55 -11.80 -20.73
C ALA A 8 8.24 -11.73 -19.23
N VAL A 9 9.26 -11.68 -18.37
CA VAL A 9 9.11 -11.53 -16.92
C VAL A 9 8.54 -10.16 -16.56
N VAL A 10 9.03 -9.08 -17.17
CA VAL A 10 8.49 -7.72 -16.99
C VAL A 10 6.99 -7.69 -17.34
N LYS A 11 6.61 -8.21 -18.50
CA LYS A 11 5.18 -8.28 -18.91
C LYS A 11 4.35 -9.12 -17.95
N ALA A 12 4.89 -10.24 -17.46
CA ALA A 12 4.20 -11.07 -16.48
C ALA A 12 4.00 -10.32 -15.15
N ILE A 13 5.01 -9.62 -14.65
CA ILE A 13 4.94 -8.81 -13.42
C ILE A 13 3.88 -7.71 -13.57
N LEU A 14 3.90 -6.95 -14.68
CA LEU A 14 2.94 -5.89 -14.93
C LEU A 14 1.49 -6.42 -14.97
N ASN A 15 1.26 -7.54 -15.68
CA ASN A 15 -0.06 -8.16 -15.78
C ASN A 15 -0.57 -8.68 -14.43
N LEU A 16 0.27 -9.41 -13.68
CA LEU A 16 -0.09 -9.89 -12.35
C LEU A 16 -0.37 -8.74 -11.36
N SER A 17 0.19 -7.55 -11.61
CA SER A 17 0.07 -6.38 -10.76
C SER A 17 -1.12 -5.47 -11.07
N CYS A 18 -1.88 -5.72 -12.14
CA CYS A 18 -3.00 -4.84 -12.56
C CYS A 18 -4.00 -4.56 -11.44
N ASN A 19 -4.26 -5.54 -10.56
CA ASN A 19 -5.16 -5.40 -9.42
C ASN A 19 -4.44 -5.22 -8.08
N LYS A 20 -3.16 -4.78 -8.12
CA LYS A 20 -2.28 -4.61 -6.96
C LYS A 20 -2.05 -5.91 -6.18
N ALA A 21 -2.15 -7.06 -6.85
CA ALA A 21 -2.02 -8.37 -6.25
C ALA A 21 -0.57 -8.71 -5.85
N ILE A 22 -0.42 -9.68 -4.94
CA ILE A 22 0.87 -10.25 -4.56
C ILE A 22 1.35 -11.18 -5.67
N ILE A 23 2.61 -11.05 -6.06
CA ILE A 23 3.28 -11.83 -7.10
C ILE A 23 4.12 -12.92 -6.43
N LYS A 24 3.96 -14.17 -6.86
CA LYS A 24 4.83 -15.27 -6.43
C LYS A 24 5.90 -15.54 -7.48
N ARG A 25 7.12 -15.83 -7.03
CA ARG A 25 8.21 -16.23 -7.96
C ARG A 25 7.85 -17.44 -8.81
N ALA A 26 7.08 -18.39 -8.25
CA ALA A 26 6.61 -19.57 -8.99
C ALA A 26 5.72 -19.20 -10.19
N ASP A 27 4.88 -18.18 -10.06
CA ASP A 27 4.01 -17.73 -11.14
C ASP A 27 4.83 -17.13 -12.29
N LEU A 28 5.88 -16.37 -11.97
CA LEU A 28 6.82 -15.85 -12.98
C LEU A 28 7.54 -16.97 -13.74
N VAL A 29 7.97 -18.02 -13.03
CA VAL A 29 8.61 -19.19 -13.64
C VAL A 29 7.65 -19.89 -14.61
N ASN A 30 6.39 -20.05 -14.22
CA ASN A 30 5.38 -20.72 -15.04
C ASN A 30 4.95 -19.89 -16.26
N ILE A 31 4.70 -18.59 -16.06
CA ILE A 31 4.17 -17.69 -17.09
C ILE A 31 5.25 -17.27 -18.09
N ALA A 32 6.43 -16.87 -17.60
CA ALA A 32 7.45 -16.24 -18.44
C ALA A 32 8.64 -17.16 -18.78
N LEU A 33 8.98 -18.11 -17.89
CA LEU A 33 10.18 -18.95 -18.04
C LEU A 33 9.88 -20.39 -18.48
N LYS A 34 8.63 -20.71 -18.84
CA LYS A 34 8.19 -22.04 -19.28
C LYS A 34 8.61 -23.15 -18.30
N GLY A 35 8.56 -22.87 -17.00
CA GLY A 35 8.95 -23.82 -15.94
C GLY A 35 10.44 -23.86 -15.61
N ASN A 36 11.31 -23.11 -16.30
CA ASN A 36 12.75 -23.13 -16.03
C ASN A 36 13.13 -22.21 -14.85
N GLY A 37 12.95 -22.72 -13.64
CA GLY A 37 13.25 -22.00 -12.40
C GLY A 37 14.72 -21.67 -12.18
N ARG A 38 15.67 -22.28 -12.90
CA ARG A 38 17.11 -21.98 -12.75
C ARG A 38 17.48 -20.59 -13.23
N LEU A 39 16.68 -20.02 -14.15
CA LEU A 39 16.94 -18.72 -14.75
C LEU A 39 16.34 -17.56 -13.94
N ILE A 40 15.40 -17.81 -13.03
CA ILE A 40 14.61 -16.75 -12.37
C ILE A 40 15.49 -15.75 -11.63
N GLY A 41 16.55 -16.21 -10.94
CA GLY A 41 17.41 -15.31 -10.18
C GLY A 41 18.04 -14.25 -11.06
N ARG A 42 18.67 -14.66 -12.17
CA ARG A 42 19.34 -13.72 -13.09
C ARG A 42 18.36 -12.87 -13.88
N VAL A 43 17.29 -13.47 -14.41
CA VAL A 43 16.30 -12.75 -15.23
C VAL A 43 15.53 -11.73 -14.39
N LEU A 44 15.21 -12.06 -13.13
CA LEU A 44 14.48 -11.15 -12.25
C LEU A 44 15.32 -9.92 -11.88
N GLN A 45 16.64 -10.06 -11.70
CA GLN A 45 17.51 -8.90 -11.41
C GLN A 45 17.49 -7.89 -12.56
N GLU A 46 17.64 -8.34 -13.80
CA GLU A 46 17.54 -7.46 -14.98
C GLU A 46 16.13 -6.86 -15.12
N ALA A 47 15.08 -7.64 -14.85
CA ALA A 47 13.70 -7.18 -14.90
C ALA A 47 13.40 -6.11 -13.84
N ILE A 48 14.00 -6.19 -12.64
CA ILE A 48 13.87 -5.17 -11.59
C ILE A 48 14.45 -3.84 -12.07
N VAL A 49 15.63 -3.87 -12.70
CA VAL A 49 16.26 -2.67 -13.27
C VAL A 49 15.37 -2.07 -14.36
N GLU A 50 14.86 -2.91 -15.28
CA GLU A 50 13.98 -2.45 -16.36
C GLU A 50 12.67 -1.83 -15.83
N LEU A 51 12.03 -2.47 -14.84
CA LEU A 51 10.83 -1.96 -14.19
C LEU A 51 11.05 -0.59 -13.55
N LYS A 52 12.22 -0.38 -12.93
CA LYS A 52 12.56 0.89 -12.30
C LYS A 52 12.86 1.96 -13.34
N ASP A 53 13.79 1.69 -14.23
CA ASP A 53 14.38 2.72 -15.11
C ASP A 53 13.47 3.08 -16.29
N ILE A 54 12.67 2.13 -16.80
CA ILE A 54 11.80 2.36 -17.95
C ILE A 54 10.36 2.61 -17.52
N TYR A 55 9.85 1.85 -16.54
CA TYR A 55 8.43 1.86 -16.19
C TYR A 55 8.10 2.68 -14.94
N GLY A 56 9.08 3.12 -14.14
CA GLY A 56 8.82 3.86 -12.91
C GLY A 56 8.14 3.02 -11.82
N TYR A 57 8.51 1.74 -11.72
CA TYR A 57 8.04 0.84 -10.67
C TYR A 57 9.19 0.18 -9.92
N GLU A 58 8.97 -0.06 -8.65
CA GLU A 58 9.87 -0.82 -7.79
C GLU A 58 9.22 -2.15 -7.40
N LEU A 59 9.97 -3.24 -7.50
CA LEU A 59 9.52 -4.56 -7.08
C LEU A 59 10.02 -4.83 -5.66
N ILE A 60 9.10 -4.87 -4.70
CA ILE A 60 9.39 -5.01 -3.28
C ILE A 60 9.15 -6.45 -2.83
N GLU A 61 10.11 -7.06 -2.14
CA GLU A 61 9.95 -8.36 -1.51
C GLU A 61 9.23 -8.22 -0.15
N VAL A 62 8.22 -9.05 0.10
CA VAL A 62 7.37 -8.95 1.31
C VAL A 62 7.67 -10.03 2.34
N GLU A 63 7.88 -11.28 1.91
CA GLU A 63 8.27 -12.40 2.77
C GLU A 63 9.53 -13.04 2.23
N LYS A 64 10.49 -13.44 3.11
CA LYS A 64 11.73 -14.22 2.89
C LYS A 64 11.91 -14.79 1.46
N ASN A 65 12.02 -13.88 0.48
CA ASN A 65 12.21 -14.09 -0.96
C ASN A 65 11.14 -14.94 -1.70
N LYS A 66 9.88 -14.99 -1.25
CA LYS A 66 8.83 -15.80 -1.91
C LYS A 66 7.76 -14.98 -2.62
N THR A 67 7.40 -13.85 -2.04
CA THR A 67 6.30 -12.98 -2.50
C THR A 67 6.80 -11.57 -2.70
N MET A 68 6.26 -10.92 -3.73
CA MET A 68 6.64 -9.59 -4.16
C MET A 68 5.40 -8.75 -4.43
N ILE A 69 5.55 -7.43 -4.36
CA ILE A 69 4.57 -6.47 -4.86
C ILE A 69 5.25 -5.46 -5.76
N LEU A 70 4.56 -5.04 -6.81
CA LEU A 70 5.00 -3.95 -7.66
C LEU A 70 4.42 -2.63 -7.14
N CYS A 71 5.27 -1.71 -6.70
CA CYS A 71 4.90 -0.38 -6.20
C CYS A 71 5.31 0.69 -7.22
N SER A 72 4.47 1.71 -7.42
CA SER A 72 4.86 2.83 -8.29
C SER A 72 5.83 3.75 -7.55
N THR A 73 6.90 4.17 -8.23
CA THR A 73 7.84 5.19 -7.72
C THR A 73 7.53 6.58 -8.26
N LEU A 74 6.59 6.66 -9.20
CA LEU A 74 6.13 7.93 -9.73
C LEU A 74 5.27 8.63 -8.66
N PRO A 75 5.40 9.96 -8.52
CA PRO A 75 4.50 10.72 -7.65
C PRO A 75 3.05 10.38 -7.99
N CYS A 76 2.20 10.32 -6.97
CA CYS A 76 0.77 10.18 -7.20
C CYS A 76 0.32 11.33 -8.11
N GLY A 77 -0.11 10.99 -9.33
CA GLY A 77 -0.70 11.95 -10.25
C GLY A 77 -1.95 12.59 -9.65
N SER A 78 -2.52 13.59 -10.33
CA SER A 78 -3.76 14.18 -9.81
C SER A 78 -4.84 13.10 -9.68
N MET A 79 -5.55 13.10 -8.55
CA MET A 79 -6.75 12.27 -8.39
C MET A 79 -7.77 12.51 -9.50
N ASP A 80 -7.69 13.67 -10.18
CA ASP A 80 -8.51 14.03 -11.32
C ASP A 80 -8.22 13.24 -12.60
N GLU A 81 -7.03 12.66 -12.73
CA GLU A 81 -6.64 11.83 -13.87
C GLU A 81 -7.10 10.38 -13.72
N LEU A 82 -7.51 9.99 -12.52
CA LEU A 82 -8.04 8.66 -12.26
C LEU A 82 -9.48 8.54 -12.76
N ASN A 83 -9.80 7.35 -13.28
CA ASN A 83 -11.19 6.97 -13.50
C ASN A 83 -11.97 6.99 -12.16
N ASP A 84 -13.29 7.13 -12.24
CA ASP A 84 -14.10 7.33 -11.03
C ASP A 84 -13.99 6.18 -10.02
N ALA A 85 -13.82 4.94 -10.49
CA ALA A 85 -13.70 3.78 -9.60
C ALA A 85 -12.39 3.80 -8.81
N ASP A 86 -11.26 4.09 -9.46
CA ASP A 86 -9.96 4.20 -8.81
C ASP A 86 -9.91 5.44 -7.91
N ARG A 87 -10.47 6.57 -8.37
CA ARG A 87 -10.57 7.79 -7.56
C ARG A 87 -11.28 7.52 -6.23
N ARG A 88 -12.46 6.87 -6.28
CA ARG A 88 -13.20 6.47 -5.08
C ARG A 88 -12.38 5.58 -4.16
N ARG A 89 -11.71 4.58 -4.73
CA ARG A 89 -10.88 3.64 -3.99
C ARG A 89 -9.73 4.34 -3.25
N TYR A 90 -8.98 5.22 -3.94
CA TYR A 90 -7.88 5.94 -3.33
C TYR A 90 -8.34 6.98 -2.31
N ILE A 91 -9.46 7.69 -2.53
CA ILE A 91 -10.04 8.58 -1.51
C ILE A 91 -10.35 7.80 -0.23
N PHE A 92 -11.02 6.65 -0.34
CA PHE A 92 -11.36 5.83 0.83
C PHE A 92 -10.12 5.31 1.54
N LEU A 93 -9.13 4.81 0.79
CA LEU A 93 -7.85 4.38 1.33
C LEU A 93 -7.15 5.53 2.09
N TYR A 94 -7.07 6.70 1.49
CA TYR A 94 -6.41 7.87 2.06
C TYR A 94 -7.09 8.40 3.32
N LEU A 95 -8.42 8.34 3.42
CA LEU A 95 -9.13 8.64 4.66
C LEU A 95 -8.68 7.72 5.81
N ILE A 96 -8.60 6.42 5.55
CA ILE A 96 -8.17 5.43 6.55
C ILE A 96 -6.70 5.62 6.92
N LEU A 97 -5.81 5.71 5.93
CA LEU A 97 -4.37 5.91 6.16
C LEU A 97 -4.11 7.20 6.94
N GLY A 98 -4.82 8.28 6.63
CA GLY A 98 -4.71 9.55 7.34
C GLY A 98 -5.16 9.44 8.79
N TYR A 99 -6.27 8.77 9.06
CA TYR A 99 -6.72 8.55 10.43
C TYR A 99 -5.74 7.71 11.26
N ILE A 100 -5.21 6.62 10.69
CA ILE A 100 -4.19 5.79 11.34
C ILE A 100 -2.95 6.64 11.67
N PHE A 101 -2.50 7.46 10.73
CA PHE A 101 -1.36 8.34 10.92
C PHE A 101 -1.63 9.37 12.03
N MET A 102 -2.82 9.98 12.07
CA MET A 102 -3.23 10.88 13.16
C MET A 102 -3.23 10.22 14.54
N LYS A 103 -3.32 8.89 14.61
CA LYS A 103 -3.31 8.11 15.86
C LYS A 103 -1.94 7.46 16.15
N ASN A 104 -0.86 7.97 15.55
CA ASN A 104 0.52 7.48 15.73
C ASN A 104 0.75 6.07 15.15
N GLY A 105 0.09 5.75 14.04
CA GLY A 105 0.50 4.64 13.15
C GLY A 105 -0.18 3.29 13.39
N SER A 106 -0.77 3.04 14.56
CA SER A 106 -1.50 1.80 14.86
C SER A 106 -2.76 2.06 15.68
N VAL A 107 -3.90 1.50 15.26
CA VAL A 107 -5.21 1.72 15.90
C VAL A 107 -6.04 0.44 15.95
N PRO A 108 -6.87 0.22 16.98
CA PRO A 108 -7.81 -0.89 16.96
C PRO A 108 -8.77 -0.79 15.77
N GLU A 109 -9.11 -1.93 15.15
CA GLU A 109 -10.00 -1.97 13.98
C GLU A 109 -11.37 -1.34 14.26
N THR A 110 -11.90 -1.52 15.48
CA THR A 110 -13.16 -0.89 15.92
C THR A 110 -13.10 0.63 15.86
N ILE A 111 -11.99 1.22 16.29
CA ILE A 111 -11.78 2.68 16.31
C ILE A 111 -11.67 3.27 14.89
N VAL A 112 -11.25 2.46 13.90
CA VAL A 112 -11.29 2.87 12.49
C VAL A 112 -12.73 2.97 12.00
N TRP A 113 -13.56 1.97 12.31
CA TRP A 113 -14.97 1.97 11.91
C TRP A 113 -15.77 3.07 12.61
N GLU A 114 -15.57 3.29 13.91
CA GLU A 114 -16.18 4.41 14.63
C GLU A 114 -15.85 5.75 13.97
N PHE A 115 -14.61 5.95 13.52
CA PHE A 115 -14.24 7.15 12.76
C PHE A 115 -14.98 7.24 11.42
N LEU A 116 -15.05 6.16 10.66
CA LEU A 116 -15.77 6.13 9.38
C LEU A 116 -17.27 6.42 9.55
N GLU A 117 -17.89 5.94 10.62
CA GLU A 117 -19.28 6.26 10.97
C GLU A 117 -19.49 7.76 11.22
N THR A 118 -18.52 8.47 11.82
CA THR A 118 -18.62 9.93 11.97
C THR A 118 -18.65 10.69 10.63
N LEU A 119 -18.19 10.04 9.55
CA LEU A 119 -18.24 10.52 8.18
C LEU A 119 -19.45 9.97 7.40
N SER A 120 -20.40 9.34 8.10
CA SER A 120 -21.55 8.64 7.51
C SER A 120 -21.18 7.48 6.59
N ILE A 121 -20.04 6.83 6.85
CA ILE A 121 -19.59 5.62 6.16
C ILE A 121 -19.77 4.43 7.12
N GLU A 122 -20.84 3.66 6.91
CA GLU A 122 -21.19 2.54 7.78
C GLU A 122 -20.67 1.20 7.23
N GLU A 123 -20.18 0.31 8.10
CA GLU A 123 -19.60 -0.97 7.70
C GLU A 123 -20.58 -1.88 6.94
N GLN A 124 -21.83 -1.92 7.41
CA GLN A 124 -22.83 -2.91 6.99
C GLN A 124 -23.77 -2.38 5.89
N GLN A 125 -23.56 -1.15 5.42
CA GLN A 125 -24.39 -0.52 4.40
C GLN A 125 -23.60 -0.13 3.16
N GLU A 126 -24.25 -0.18 2.00
CA GLU A 126 -23.66 0.32 0.76
C GLU A 126 -23.69 1.85 0.75
N HIS A 127 -22.54 2.48 0.56
CA HIS A 127 -22.43 3.93 0.54
C HIS A 127 -22.64 4.47 -0.88
N ASN A 128 -23.48 5.49 -1.07
CA ASN A 128 -23.82 6.04 -2.39
C ASN A 128 -22.61 6.37 -3.29
N TYR A 129 -21.57 6.97 -2.71
CA TYR A 129 -20.31 7.21 -3.41
C TYR A 129 -19.43 5.96 -3.44
N PHE A 130 -18.95 5.46 -2.29
CA PHE A 130 -17.94 4.39 -2.22
C PHE A 130 -18.42 2.96 -2.58
N GLY A 131 -19.73 2.71 -2.67
CA GLY A 131 -20.29 1.38 -2.85
C GLY A 131 -20.12 0.49 -1.61
N ASP A 132 -19.80 -0.78 -1.82
CA ASP A 132 -19.52 -1.76 -0.76
C ASP A 132 -18.18 -1.46 -0.06
N VAL A 133 -18.27 -0.69 1.03
CA VAL A 133 -17.10 -0.20 1.77
C VAL A 133 -16.39 -1.30 2.54
N LYS A 134 -17.11 -2.32 3.03
CA LYS A 134 -16.48 -3.44 3.73
C LYS A 134 -15.62 -4.26 2.78
N LYS A 135 -16.13 -4.58 1.59
CA LYS A 135 -15.37 -5.28 0.55
C LYS A 135 -14.17 -4.46 0.09
N MET A 136 -14.33 -3.15 -0.05
CA MET A 136 -13.22 -2.26 -0.41
C MET A 136 -12.14 -2.23 0.69
N TYR A 137 -12.56 -2.07 1.94
CA TYR A 137 -11.69 -2.11 3.12
C TYR A 137 -10.89 -3.42 3.20
N ASP A 138 -11.55 -4.56 3.09
CA ASP A 138 -10.89 -5.88 3.11
C ASP A 138 -9.92 -6.08 1.94
N SER A 139 -10.18 -5.44 0.79
CA SER A 139 -9.28 -5.49 -0.35
C SER A 139 -7.93 -4.81 -0.08
N PHE A 140 -7.90 -3.77 0.77
CA PHE A 140 -6.66 -3.06 1.11
C PHE A 140 -5.68 -3.93 1.89
N PHE A 141 -6.16 -4.90 2.67
CA PHE A 141 -5.30 -5.90 3.30
C PHE A 141 -4.73 -6.88 2.27
N LYS A 142 -5.54 -7.33 1.30
CA LYS A 142 -5.07 -8.22 0.22
C LYS A 142 -4.03 -7.56 -0.67
N GLN A 143 -4.14 -6.24 -0.84
CA GLN A 143 -3.20 -5.41 -1.60
C GLN A 143 -2.00 -4.93 -0.76
N LEU A 144 -1.97 -5.23 0.54
CA LEU A 144 -0.94 -4.81 1.50
C LEU A 144 -0.82 -3.29 1.69
N TYR A 145 -1.89 -2.54 1.46
CA TYR A 145 -1.98 -1.14 1.89
C TYR A 145 -2.26 -1.02 3.39
N LEU A 146 -3.00 -1.97 3.97
CA LEU A 146 -3.24 -2.08 5.40
C LEU A 146 -2.61 -3.36 5.95
N ALA A 147 -2.09 -3.28 7.17
CA ALA A 147 -1.55 -4.41 7.91
C ALA A 147 -2.34 -4.62 9.20
N ARG A 148 -2.40 -5.88 9.61
CA ARG A 148 -3.20 -6.38 10.72
C ARG A 148 -2.23 -7.03 11.72
N THR A 149 -2.18 -6.54 12.95
CA THR A 149 -1.31 -7.07 14.01
C THR A 149 -2.15 -7.38 15.24
N LYS A 150 -1.99 -8.58 15.79
CA LYS A 150 -2.61 -8.94 17.07
C LYS A 150 -1.74 -8.42 18.20
N GLN A 151 -2.33 -7.65 19.11
CA GLN A 151 -1.70 -7.28 20.36
C GLN A 151 -2.35 -8.08 21.50
N VAL A 152 -1.54 -8.85 22.20
CA VAL A 152 -1.93 -9.51 23.45
C VAL A 152 -1.75 -8.48 24.57
N LEU A 153 -2.84 -8.13 25.24
CA LEU A 153 -2.80 -7.27 26.43
C LEU A 153 -2.70 -8.17 27.65
N GLU A 154 -1.65 -8.00 28.46
CA GLU A 154 -1.51 -8.73 29.72
C GLU A 154 -2.72 -8.47 30.62
N GLY A 155 -3.46 -9.53 30.97
CA GLY A 155 -4.62 -9.47 31.87
C GLY A 155 -6.00 -9.36 31.20
N LEU A 156 -6.09 -9.29 29.87
CA LEU A 156 -7.34 -9.41 29.11
C LEU A 156 -7.36 -10.75 28.35
N ASN A 157 -8.51 -11.44 28.34
CA ASN A 157 -8.67 -12.72 27.64
C ASN A 157 -8.84 -12.56 26.11
N ASP A 158 -8.95 -11.33 25.61
CA ASP A 158 -9.25 -11.05 24.20
C ASP A 158 -8.08 -10.34 23.50
N ASP A 159 -7.63 -10.91 22.39
CA ASP A 159 -6.65 -10.30 21.47
C ASP A 159 -7.27 -9.04 20.84
N VAL A 160 -6.57 -7.90 20.91
CA VAL A 160 -6.99 -6.68 20.18
C VAL A 160 -6.34 -6.68 18.80
N MET A 161 -7.16 -6.53 17.77
CA MET A 161 -6.69 -6.40 16.39
C MET A 161 -6.33 -4.95 16.07
N LEU A 162 -5.04 -4.68 15.89
CA LEU A 162 -4.54 -3.38 15.47
C LEU A 162 -4.36 -3.31 13.95
N ILE A 163 -4.70 -2.17 13.39
CA ILE A 163 -4.55 -1.80 11.98
C ILE A 163 -3.46 -0.74 11.87
N SER A 164 -2.55 -0.93 10.92
CA SER A 164 -1.47 -0.01 10.60
C SER A 164 -1.25 0.11 9.09
N TRP A 165 -0.37 1.02 8.67
CA TRP A 165 0.06 1.11 7.28
C TRP A 165 0.77 -0.18 6.86
N GLY A 166 0.28 -0.81 5.79
CA GLY A 166 0.93 -1.95 5.15
C GLY A 166 2.15 -1.54 4.33
N VAL A 167 2.92 -2.54 3.89
CA VAL A 167 4.16 -2.33 3.14
C VAL A 167 3.92 -1.51 1.87
N ARG A 168 2.82 -1.74 1.13
CA ARG A 168 2.53 -0.97 -0.09
C ARG A 168 2.33 0.51 0.20
N SER A 169 1.60 0.86 1.26
CA SER A 169 1.40 2.26 1.66
C SER A 169 2.71 2.95 1.99
N LYS A 170 3.65 2.25 2.63
CA LYS A 170 4.96 2.81 2.98
C LYS A 170 5.83 3.13 1.76
N HIS A 171 5.61 2.45 0.62
CA HIS A 171 6.32 2.71 -0.62
C HIS A 171 5.57 3.66 -1.58
N GLU A 172 4.25 3.53 -1.71
CA GLU A 172 3.46 4.32 -2.66
C GLU A 172 2.96 5.67 -2.09
N VAL A 173 3.00 5.87 -0.77
CA VAL A 173 2.47 7.08 -0.13
C VAL A 173 3.55 7.77 0.71
N SER A 174 3.99 8.93 0.25
CA SER A 174 4.86 9.81 1.04
C SER A 174 4.08 10.38 2.22
N LYS A 175 4.38 9.92 3.45
CA LYS A 175 3.74 10.42 4.69
C LYS A 175 3.76 11.96 4.76
N LYS A 176 4.86 12.57 4.34
CA LYS A 176 5.07 14.02 4.36
C LYS A 176 4.16 14.75 3.38
N GLU A 177 4.11 14.31 2.12
CA GLU A 177 3.25 14.93 1.10
C GLU A 177 1.77 14.68 1.40
N PHE A 178 1.45 13.46 1.80
CA PHE A 178 0.13 13.07 2.26
C PHE A 178 -0.33 13.98 3.40
N TRP A 179 0.49 14.19 4.42
CA TRP A 179 0.12 15.03 5.57
C TRP A 179 -0.01 16.52 5.20
N LYS A 180 0.87 17.03 4.34
CA LYS A 180 0.74 18.40 3.81
C LYS A 180 -0.56 18.61 3.05
N ALA A 181 -1.04 17.62 2.30
CA ALA A 181 -2.34 17.66 1.63
C ALA A 181 -3.49 17.51 2.61
N PHE A 182 -3.43 16.52 3.50
CA PHE A 182 -4.50 16.17 4.43
C PHE A 182 -4.79 17.26 5.46
N SER A 183 -3.76 17.91 6.01
CA SER A 183 -3.90 19.04 6.94
C SER A 183 -4.66 20.22 6.33
N LYS A 184 -4.44 20.52 5.04
CA LYS A 184 -5.20 21.55 4.31
C LYS A 184 -6.67 21.19 4.19
N VAL A 185 -6.98 19.93 3.88
CA VAL A 185 -8.36 19.42 3.74
C VAL A 185 -9.11 19.49 5.07
N MET A 186 -8.44 19.13 6.17
CA MET A 186 -9.03 19.14 7.51
C MET A 186 -9.10 20.54 8.14
N ASN A 187 -8.57 21.58 7.47
CA ASN A 187 -8.45 22.94 7.98
C ASN A 187 -7.86 23.00 9.41
N ARG A 188 -6.91 22.10 9.71
CA ARG A 188 -6.20 22.01 11.00
C ARG A 188 -4.71 22.18 10.78
N ASN A 189 -4.02 22.84 11.70
CA ASN A 189 -2.61 23.14 11.53
C ASN A 189 -1.79 21.85 11.75
N PRO A 190 -0.84 21.48 10.87
CA PRO A 190 0.08 20.36 11.08
C PRO A 190 0.76 20.34 12.47
N VAL A 191 0.94 21.52 13.07
CA VAL A 191 1.58 21.74 14.39
C VAL A 191 0.67 21.35 15.57
N ASP A 192 -0.64 21.21 15.35
CA ASP A 192 -1.60 20.73 16.36
C ASP A 192 -1.37 19.24 16.69
N PHE A 193 -0.58 18.55 15.87
CA PHE A 193 -0.21 17.15 15.93
C PHE A 193 1.33 17.01 16.01
N LYS A 194 1.92 17.54 17.10
CA LYS A 194 3.39 17.62 17.28
C LYS A 194 4.13 16.31 17.00
N THR A 195 3.61 15.18 17.46
CA THR A 195 4.24 13.86 17.29
C THR A 195 4.26 13.43 15.82
N GLN A 196 3.17 13.66 15.11
CA GLN A 196 3.00 13.32 13.70
C GLN A 196 3.86 14.21 12.79
N TYR A 197 4.00 15.49 13.14
CA TYR A 197 4.92 16.39 12.45
C TYR A 197 6.38 15.96 12.60
N ILE A 198 6.78 15.47 13.78
CA ILE A 198 8.12 14.93 14.02
C ILE A 198 8.33 13.64 13.20
N GLU A 199 7.41 12.65 13.29
CA GLU A 199 7.53 11.38 12.56
C GLU A 199 7.52 11.56 11.03
N ALA A 200 6.76 12.53 10.50
CA ALA A 200 6.75 12.86 9.07
C ALA A 200 8.05 13.51 8.56
N ASN A 201 8.85 14.09 9.46
CA ASN A 201 10.08 14.81 9.13
C ASN A 201 11.36 14.06 9.56
N GLU A 202 11.29 13.07 10.46
CA GLU A 202 12.45 12.28 10.91
C GLU A 202 12.97 11.31 9.85
N HIS A 203 12.16 10.91 8.86
CA HIS A 203 12.60 10.06 7.75
C HIS A 203 13.59 10.74 6.78
N ASP A 204 13.87 12.05 6.92
CA ASP A 204 14.87 12.77 6.12
C ASP A 204 16.27 12.82 6.78
N HIS A 205 16.46 12.31 8.00
CA HIS A 205 17.72 12.45 8.75
C HIS A 205 18.56 11.17 8.87
N VAL A 206 18.23 10.10 8.12
CA VAL A 206 18.97 8.81 8.20
C VAL A 206 19.66 8.44 6.87
N GLU A 207 19.62 9.29 5.84
CA GLU A 207 20.32 9.05 4.56
C GLU A 207 21.46 10.04 4.25
N ASP A 208 21.85 10.89 5.20
CA ASP A 208 23.07 11.70 5.10
C ASP A 208 23.97 11.46 6.33
N ASP A 209 24.66 10.32 6.37
CA ASP A 209 25.97 10.11 7.03
C ASP A 209 26.65 8.81 6.52
#